data_AF-A0A497DNF0-F1
#
_entry.id   AF-A0A497DNF0-F1
#
_cell.length_a   1.000
_cell.length_b   1.000
_cell.length_c   1.000
_cell.angle_alpha   90.00
_cell.angle_beta   90.00
_cell.angle_gamma   90.00
#
_symmetry.space_group_name_H-M   'P 1'
#
loop_
_entity.id
_entity.type
_entity.pdbx_description
1 polymer ?
#
loop_
_entity_poly.entity_id
_entity_poly.type
_entity_poly.pdbx_seq_one_letter_code
_entity_poly.pdbx_strand_id
1 'polypeptide(L)' 'KAENRALNDDEMQTACSQSCPANSIVFGDMNDPSSEISKLIGSGRRYNLLEEIYTKPSVHYLTKIRNA' A
#
# COMPACT_ATOMS: atom_id res chain seq x y z
N LYS A 1 20.24 13.30 -0.96
CA LYS A 1 19.60 13.21 0.37
C LYS A 1 20.42 14.02 1.36
N ALA A 2 19.81 14.87 2.20
CA ALA A 2 20.57 15.69 3.16
C ALA A 2 21.17 14.84 4.30
N GLU A 3 20.42 13.83 4.78
CA GLU A 3 20.77 13.06 5.98
C GLU A 3 21.40 11.68 5.70
N ASN A 4 21.63 11.32 4.42
CA ASN A 4 22.23 10.03 4.00
C ASN A 4 21.68 8.76 4.68
N ARG A 5 20.42 8.76 5.10
CA ARG A 5 19.75 7.59 5.70
C ARG A 5 18.63 7.03 4.83
N ALA A 6 18.20 5.81 5.15
CA ALA A 6 16.98 5.23 4.63
C ALA A 6 15.75 5.95 5.22
N LEU A 7 14.65 5.91 4.48
CA LEU A 7 13.37 6.39 4.98
C LEU A 7 12.75 5.29 5.84
N ASN A 8 12.13 5.68 6.93
CA ASN A 8 11.28 4.78 7.71
C ASN A 8 9.85 4.79 7.11
N ASP A 9 9.10 3.70 7.29
CA ASP A 9 7.77 3.53 6.67
C ASP A 9 6.78 4.65 7.05
N ASP A 10 6.90 5.19 8.27
CA ASP A 10 6.01 6.26 8.78
C ASP A 10 6.46 7.68 8.42
N GLU A 11 7.64 7.87 7.82
CA GLU A 11 8.15 9.22 7.53
C GLU A 11 7.51 9.88 6.31
N MET A 12 6.93 9.07 5.41
CA MET A 12 6.23 9.58 4.24
C MET A 12 4.79 9.07 4.26
N GLN A 13 3.86 10.00 4.39
CA GLN A 13 2.43 9.72 4.30
C GLN A 13 1.77 10.69 3.32
N THR A 14 0.90 10.18 2.46
CA THR A 14 0.15 11.01 1.51
C THR A 14 -0.98 11.75 2.22
N ALA A 15 -1.42 12.89 1.68
CA ALA A 15 -2.57 13.60 2.26
C ALA A 15 -3.82 12.71 2.38
N CYS A 16 -4.05 11.83 1.39
CA CYS A 16 -5.18 10.91 1.39
C CYS A 16 -5.07 9.83 2.47
N SER A 17 -3.86 9.27 2.71
CA SER A 17 -3.65 8.30 3.79
C SER A 17 -3.76 8.97 5.16
N GLN A 18 -3.17 10.15 5.35
CA GLN A 18 -3.26 10.90 6.61
C GLN A 18 -4.69 11.34 6.95
N SER A 19 -5.49 11.71 5.94
CA SER A 19 -6.85 12.22 6.15
C SER A 19 -7.89 11.12 6.39
N CYS A 20 -7.56 9.85 6.11
CA CYS A 20 -8.52 8.75 6.19
C CYS A 20 -8.57 8.20 7.62
N PRO A 21 -9.66 8.44 8.39
CA PRO A 21 -9.75 7.94 9.77
C PRO A 21 -9.86 6.41 9.85
N ALA A 22 -10.23 5.77 8.74
CA ALA A 22 -10.39 4.32 8.66
C ALA A 22 -9.12 3.59 8.20
N ASN A 23 -8.00 4.29 8.00
CA ASN A 23 -6.73 3.73 7.50
C ASN A 23 -6.92 2.86 6.24
N SER A 24 -7.80 3.30 5.33
CA SER A 24 -8.14 2.53 4.13
C SER A 24 -7.10 2.64 3.02
N ILE A 25 -6.22 3.63 3.10
CA ILE A 25 -5.12 3.84 2.14
C ILE A 25 -3.82 3.74 2.94
N VAL A 26 -2.97 2.79 2.56
CA VAL A 26 -1.64 2.59 3.15
C VAL A 26 -0.60 2.94 2.11
N PHE A 27 0.33 3.82 2.47
CA PHE A 27 1.45 4.26 1.66
C PHE A 27 2.76 3.82 2.33
N GLY A 28 3.78 3.44 1.55
CA GLY A 28 5.03 2.85 2.06
C GLY A 28 5.94 2.34 0.94
N ASP A 29 7.06 1.71 1.31
CA ASP A 29 8.03 1.16 0.36
C ASP A 29 7.71 -0.30 0.00
N MET A 30 7.50 -0.57 -1.28
CA MET A 30 7.25 -1.92 -1.80
C MET A 30 8.52 -2.79 -1.84
N ASN A 31 9.70 -2.18 -1.82
CA ASN A 31 10.96 -2.92 -1.85
C ASN A 31 11.42 -3.35 -0.46
N ASP A 32 10.87 -2.76 0.60
CA ASP A 32 11.12 -3.17 1.98
C ASP A 32 10.18 -4.34 2.35
N PRO A 33 10.70 -5.56 2.57
CA PRO A 33 9.86 -6.71 2.94
C PRO A 33 9.17 -6.56 4.30
N SER A 34 9.67 -5.67 5.15
CA SER A 34 9.15 -5.44 6.49
C SER A 34 8.01 -4.41 6.54
N SER A 35 7.81 -3.66 5.45
CA SER A 35 6.79 -2.60 5.35
C SER A 35 5.37 -3.12 5.49
N GLU A 36 4.45 -2.23 5.87
CA GLU A 36 3.03 -2.57 5.93
C GLU A 36 2.47 -2.93 4.54
N ILE A 37 2.90 -2.20 3.50
CA ILE A 37 2.51 -2.46 2.11
C ILE A 37 2.91 -3.87 1.68
N SER A 38 4.14 -4.31 1.96
CA SER A 38 4.62 -5.65 1.56
C SER A 38 3.73 -6.76 2.15
N LYS A 39 3.27 -6.59 3.39
CA LYS A 39 2.34 -7.53 4.05
C LYS A 39 0.96 -7.52 3.40
N LEU A 40 0.44 -6.33 3.07
CA LEU A 40 -0.88 -6.19 2.42
C LEU A 40 -0.88 -6.72 0.99
N ILE A 41 0.21 -6.53 0.24
CA ILE A 41 0.37 -7.07 -1.10
C ILE A 41 0.47 -8.60 -1.08
N GLY A 42 1.13 -9.17 -0.06
CA GLY A 42 1.18 -10.61 0.16
C GLY A 42 -0.15 -11.23 0.61
N SER A 43 -1.17 -10.42 0.91
CA SER A 43 -2.48 -10.91 1.32
C SER A 43 -3.21 -11.61 0.17
N GLY A 44 -3.86 -12.74 0.47
CA GLY A 44 -4.76 -13.42 -0.48
C GLY A 44 -5.99 -12.61 -0.90
N ARG A 45 -6.19 -11.40 -0.34
CA ARG A 45 -7.27 -10.47 -0.73
C ARG A 45 -6.84 -9.44 -1.76
N ARG A 46 -5.56 -9.40 -2.16
CA ARG A 46 -5.04 -8.41 -3.10
C ARG A 46 -5.55 -8.68 -4.52
N TYR A 47 -5.96 -7.63 -5.21
CA TYR A 47 -6.18 -7.64 -6.65
C TYR A 47 -5.76 -6.30 -7.27
N ASN A 48 -5.41 -6.30 -8.55
CA ASN A 48 -5.23 -5.07 -9.32
C ASN A 48 -6.48 -4.77 -10.15
N LEU A 49 -6.68 -3.50 -10.43
CA LEU A 49 -7.77 -3.07 -11.30
C LEU A 49 -7.38 -3.27 -12.77
N LEU A 50 -8.23 -3.95 -13.54
CA LEU A 50 -8.03 -4.25 -14.97
C LEU A 50 -6.71 -5.02 -15.23
N GLU A 51 -6.53 -6.16 -14.56
CA GLU A 51 -5.32 -7.00 -14.72
C GLU A 51 -5.13 -7.49 -16.16
N GLU A 52 -6.22 -7.69 -16.89
CA GLU A 52 -6.24 -8.22 -18.26
C GLU A 52 -5.48 -7.35 -19.28
N ILE A 53 -5.32 -6.05 -19.02
CA ILE A 53 -4.60 -5.12 -19.90
C ILE A 53 -3.13 -4.91 -19.49
N TYR A 54 -2.65 -5.60 -18.44
CA TYR A 54 -1.24 -5.68 -18.04
C TYR A 54 -0.53 -4.31 -17.83
N THR A 55 -1.24 -3.34 -17.25
CA THR A 55 -0.73 -1.97 -16.99
C THR A 55 0.29 -1.88 -15.85
N LYS A 56 0.43 -2.95 -15.04
CA LYS A 56 1.32 -3.01 -13.87
C LYS A 56 1.16 -1.79 -12.93
N PRO A 57 -0.05 -1.54 -12.41
CA PRO A 57 -0.29 -0.38 -11.55
C PRO A 57 0.47 -0.51 -10.23
N SER A 58 0.90 0.63 -9.67
CA SER A 58 1.52 0.70 -8.33
C SER A 58 0.49 0.71 -7.20
N VAL A 59 -0.80 0.84 -7.52
CA VAL A 59 -1.91 0.82 -6.56
C VAL A 59 -2.59 -0.55 -6.58
N HIS A 60 -2.67 -1.16 -5.40
CA HIS A 60 -3.28 -2.47 -5.19
C HIS A 60 -4.54 -2.32 -4.32
N TYR A 61 -5.59 -3.08 -4.62
CA TYR A 61 -6.84 -3.06 -3.88
C TYR A 61 -7.01 -4.33 -3.06
N LEU A 62 -7.80 -4.24 -1.98
CA LEU A 62 -8.13 -5.37 -1.12
C LEU A 62 -9.62 -5.69 -1.24
N THR A 63 -9.95 -6.97 -1.40
CA THR A 63 -11.34 -7.44 -1.50
C THR A 63 -12.12 -7.10 -0.25
N LYS A 64 -13.28 -6.46 -0.42
CA LYS A 64 -14.23 -6.16 0.65
C LYS A 64 -14.92 -7.45 1.12
N ILE A 65 -14.63 -7.88 2.34
CA ILE A 65 -15.34 -8.99 3.01
C ILE A 65 -16.60 -8.45 3.69
N ARG A 66 -17.72 -9.14 3.55
CA ARG A 66 -18.97 -8.85 4.25
C ARG A 66 -19.37 -10.10 5.04
N ASN A 67 -19.54 -9.97 6.34
CA ASN A 67 -20.11 -11.02 7.18
C ASN A 67 -21.63 -10.84 7.09
N ALA A 68 -22.31 -11.83 6.52
CA ALA A 68 -23.78 -11.87 6.44
C ALA A 68 -24.38 -12.14 7.82
#